data_AF-X1TE57-F1
#
_entry.id   AF-X1TE57-F1
#
_cell.length_a   1.000
_cell.length_b   1.000
_cell.length_c   1.000
_cell.angle_alpha   90.00
_cell.angle_beta   90.00
_cell.angle_gamma   90.00
#
_symmetry.space_group_name_H-M   'P 1'
#
loop_
_entity.id
_entity.type
_entity.pdbx_description
1 polymer ?
#
loop_
_entity_poly.entity_id
_entity_poly.type
_entity_poly.pdbx_seq_one_letter_code
_entity_poly.pdbx_strand_id
1 'polypeptide(L)'
;RLGDIKQANTTTDYDPREIKKGITINSSLAYLDWKGLMVNILDTPGYLDFITDTKLSLRVVDSAIIVVCGVSGVEVQTEKVWDFADEYKLLRALFINKMDRERADFYRAKDTINKVFGSSAISVQLPIGKEENFQGIVDLIKMKAIIYKKSGEGKPIFEEQEIPQDMKEEAESYRKELVEAVAEFDDELLMKYLDGETLTNQEITSLLKQGIKERKIVPILCGSATMNLGIELFLDFISEYLPSPSEMPPVAAKNVKTSSEELIKNSIDTPFSAFVFKTVADPYVGNLTYFRV
;
A
#
# COMPACT_ATOMS: atom_id res chain seq x y z
N ARG A 1 13.40 -3.43 -17.57
CA ARG A 1 14.59 -3.63 -16.71
C ARG A 1 14.19 -3.25 -15.30
N LEU A 2 14.62 -4.00 -14.27
CA LEU A 2 14.33 -3.64 -12.88
C LEU A 2 15.13 -2.38 -12.51
N GLY A 3 14.48 -1.42 -11.83
CA GLY A 3 15.12 -0.21 -11.34
C GLY A 3 15.98 -0.51 -10.11
N ASP A 4 17.15 0.10 -10.03
CA ASP A 4 18.13 -0.05 -8.97
C ASP A 4 18.83 1.30 -8.71
N ILE A 5 18.83 1.72 -7.44
CA ILE A 5 19.38 3.00 -7.00
C ILE A 5 20.90 3.04 -7.23
N LYS A 6 21.62 1.94 -7.02
CA LYS A 6 23.08 1.87 -7.20
C LYS A 6 23.46 1.96 -8.68
N GLN A 7 22.60 1.47 -9.57
CA GLN A 7 22.75 1.57 -11.02
C GLN A 7 22.24 2.89 -11.60
N ALA A 8 21.66 3.77 -10.77
CA ALA A 8 21.11 5.07 -11.18
C ALA A 8 20.14 4.97 -12.36
N ASN A 9 19.29 3.95 -12.36
CA ASN A 9 18.35 3.66 -13.45
C ASN A 9 16.89 3.55 -12.99
N THR A 10 16.59 4.03 -11.78
CA THR A 10 15.21 4.18 -11.31
C THR A 10 14.48 5.24 -12.14
N THR A 11 13.17 5.06 -12.31
CA THR A 11 12.36 5.99 -13.13
C THR A 11 11.93 7.22 -12.34
N THR A 12 11.84 7.10 -11.02
CA THR A 12 11.30 8.15 -10.13
C THR A 12 12.38 9.03 -9.49
N ASP A 13 13.62 8.55 -9.33
CA ASP A 13 14.74 9.36 -8.84
C ASP A 13 15.64 9.85 -10.00
N TYR A 14 15.13 10.78 -10.80
CA TYR A 14 15.83 11.27 -11.99
C TYR A 14 16.60 12.58 -11.77
N ASP A 15 16.37 13.30 -10.65
CA ASP A 15 17.14 14.52 -10.36
C ASP A 15 18.61 14.14 -10.11
N PRO A 16 19.59 14.83 -10.72
CA PRO A 16 21.02 14.55 -10.49
C PRO A 16 21.43 14.55 -9.01
N ARG A 17 20.73 15.31 -8.17
CA ARG A 17 20.96 15.35 -6.71
C ARG A 17 20.43 14.11 -6.02
N GLU A 18 19.31 13.55 -6.48
CA GLU A 18 18.74 12.30 -5.98
C GLU A 18 19.66 11.14 -6.35
N ILE A 19 20.05 11.05 -7.62
CA ILE A 19 21.02 10.06 -8.11
C ILE A 19 22.33 10.12 -7.32
N LYS A 20 22.87 11.33 -7.12
CA LYS A 20 24.14 11.52 -6.38
C LYS A 20 24.03 11.14 -4.91
N LYS A 21 22.89 11.40 -4.26
CA LYS A 21 22.70 11.13 -2.82
C LYS A 21 22.13 9.74 -2.54
N GLY A 22 21.53 9.09 -3.53
CA GLY A 22 20.79 7.83 -3.37
C GLY A 22 19.52 7.96 -2.53
N ILE A 23 18.88 9.14 -2.54
CA ILE A 23 17.65 9.44 -1.79
C ILE A 23 16.71 10.26 -2.66
N THR A 24 15.40 10.05 -2.49
CA THR A 24 14.35 10.87 -3.10
C THR A 24 14.27 12.23 -2.41
N ILE A 25 14.24 13.31 -3.20
CA ILE A 25 14.16 14.70 -2.73
C ILE A 25 12.81 15.30 -3.14
N ASN A 26 12.32 14.95 -4.32
CA ASN A 26 11.06 15.42 -4.87
C ASN A 26 10.15 14.22 -5.13
N SER A 27 8.86 14.37 -4.85
CA SER A 27 7.87 13.40 -5.26
C SER A 27 7.78 13.31 -6.78
N SER A 28 7.73 12.09 -7.30
CA SER A 28 7.72 11.80 -8.72
C SER A 28 6.46 11.05 -9.12
N LEU A 29 5.88 11.44 -10.25
CA LEU A 29 4.72 10.78 -10.83
C LEU A 29 5.19 9.63 -11.73
N ALA A 30 4.63 8.45 -11.50
CA ALA A 30 4.75 7.29 -12.38
C ALA A 30 3.35 6.70 -12.61
N TYR A 31 3.23 5.87 -13.65
CA TYR A 31 2.03 5.08 -13.87
C TYR A 31 2.40 3.68 -14.35
N LEU A 32 1.48 2.74 -14.16
CA LEU A 32 1.58 1.40 -14.72
C LEU A 32 0.19 0.88 -15.08
N ASP A 33 0.15 -0.05 -16.03
CA ASP A 33 -1.02 -0.89 -16.29
C ASP A 33 -0.85 -2.22 -15.54
N TRP A 34 -1.85 -2.56 -14.72
CA TRP A 34 -1.94 -3.85 -14.06
C TRP A 34 -3.26 -4.52 -14.42
N LYS A 35 -3.21 -5.53 -15.29
CA LYS A 35 -4.39 -6.31 -15.72
C LYS A 35 -5.52 -5.40 -16.28
N GLY A 36 -5.16 -4.33 -17.00
CA GLY A 36 -6.11 -3.36 -17.55
C GLY A 36 -6.55 -2.27 -16.57
N LEU A 37 -6.07 -2.29 -15.32
CA LEU A 37 -6.24 -1.20 -14.37
C LEU A 37 -5.04 -0.25 -14.47
N MET A 38 -5.32 1.03 -14.74
CA MET A 38 -4.29 2.08 -14.70
C MET A 38 -4.07 2.52 -13.25
N VAL A 39 -2.83 2.37 -12.77
CA VAL A 39 -2.42 2.81 -11.44
C VAL A 39 -1.49 4.00 -11.58
N ASN A 40 -1.89 5.14 -11.03
CA ASN A 40 -1.06 6.34 -10.92
C ASN A 40 -0.38 6.35 -9.54
N ILE A 41 0.93 6.57 -9.53
CA ILE A 41 1.77 6.47 -8.34
C ILE A 41 2.47 7.82 -8.14
N LEU A 42 2.38 8.35 -6.92
CA LEU A 42 3.29 9.37 -6.44
C LEU A 42 4.31 8.69 -5.52
N ASP A 43 5.53 8.55 -6.02
CA ASP A 43 6.68 8.17 -5.20
C ASP A 43 7.11 9.40 -4.39
N THR A 44 7.33 9.28 -3.08
CA THR A 44 7.48 10.43 -2.18
C THR A 44 8.71 10.33 -1.30
N PRO A 45 9.36 11.45 -0.93
CA PRO A 45 10.50 11.43 -0.03
C PRO A 45 10.21 10.83 1.36
N GLY A 46 11.13 9.99 1.86
CA GLY A 46 11.10 9.46 3.24
C GLY A 46 11.93 10.27 4.25
N TYR A 47 12.80 11.17 3.78
CA TYR A 47 13.68 11.96 4.65
C TYR A 47 12.95 13.16 5.24
N LEU A 48 13.19 13.44 6.53
CA LEU A 48 12.53 14.52 7.28
C LEU A 48 12.65 15.89 6.61
N ASP A 49 13.82 16.19 6.02
CA ASP A 49 14.09 17.46 5.35
C ASP A 49 13.15 17.72 4.15
N PHE A 50 12.61 16.65 3.56
CA PHE A 50 11.78 16.69 2.34
C PHE A 50 10.34 16.19 2.57
N ILE A 51 9.99 15.81 3.81
CA ILE A 51 8.70 15.18 4.13
C ILE A 51 7.49 16.10 3.90
N THR A 52 7.71 17.40 3.75
CA THR A 52 6.64 18.35 3.37
C THR A 52 6.13 18.07 1.96
N ASP A 53 7.00 17.66 1.03
CA ASP A 53 6.56 17.29 -0.33
C ASP A 53 5.69 16.03 -0.30
N THR A 54 5.99 15.09 0.60
CA THR A 54 5.15 13.91 0.90
C THR A 54 3.78 14.34 1.41
N LYS A 55 3.71 15.25 2.39
CA LYS A 55 2.44 15.78 2.89
C LYS A 55 1.60 16.40 1.77
N LEU A 56 2.20 17.21 0.90
CA LEU A 56 1.49 17.83 -0.23
C LEU A 56 1.02 16.79 -1.26
N SER A 57 1.81 15.75 -1.49
CA SER A 57 1.48 14.66 -2.42
C SER A 57 0.31 13.81 -1.91
N LEU A 58 0.25 13.54 -0.60
CA LEU A 58 -0.84 12.78 0.00
C LEU A 58 -2.21 13.45 -0.16
N ARG A 59 -2.26 14.77 -0.32
CA ARG A 59 -3.51 15.51 -0.52
C ARG A 59 -4.24 15.15 -1.84
N VAL A 60 -3.52 14.61 -2.82
CA VAL A 60 -4.06 14.35 -4.16
C VAL A 60 -4.13 12.87 -4.52
N VAL A 61 -3.88 11.95 -3.60
CA VAL A 61 -4.02 10.51 -3.84
C VAL A 61 -5.30 9.98 -3.20
N ASP A 62 -5.78 8.83 -3.68
CA ASP A 62 -6.96 8.17 -3.12
C ASP A 62 -6.61 7.22 -1.97
N SER A 63 -5.37 6.76 -1.95
CA SER A 63 -4.88 5.82 -0.95
C SER A 63 -3.39 6.00 -0.75
N ALA A 64 -2.92 5.65 0.45
CA ALA A 64 -1.51 5.67 0.81
C ALA A 64 -1.01 4.25 1.11
N ILE A 65 0.08 3.86 0.46
CA ILE A 65 0.84 2.67 0.84
C ILE A 65 2.01 3.12 1.71
N ILE A 66 2.00 2.72 2.98
CA ILE A 66 3.07 3.06 3.91
C ILE A 66 4.03 1.88 3.99
N VAL A 67 5.26 2.10 3.52
CA VAL A 67 6.29 1.07 3.48
C VAL A 67 7.04 1.04 4.81
N VAL A 68 7.10 -0.13 5.43
CA VAL A 68 7.80 -0.38 6.70
C VAL A 68 8.99 -1.31 6.44
N CYS A 69 10.12 -1.04 7.06
CA CYS A 69 11.31 -1.88 6.93
C CYS A 69 11.16 -3.14 7.81
N GLY A 70 11.27 -4.35 7.26
CA GLY A 70 11.24 -5.59 8.03
C GLY A 70 12.37 -5.72 9.07
N VAL A 71 13.45 -4.94 8.92
CA VAL A 71 14.56 -4.89 9.89
C VAL A 71 14.29 -3.84 10.98
N SER A 72 13.97 -2.60 10.61
CA SER A 72 13.85 -1.50 11.57
C SER A 72 12.47 -1.41 12.23
N GLY A 73 11.44 -1.97 11.61
CA GLY A 73 10.04 -1.73 12.00
C GLY A 73 9.61 -0.29 11.70
N VAL A 74 8.66 0.20 12.48
CA VAL A 74 8.17 1.58 12.42
C VAL A 74 9.22 2.56 12.95
N GLU A 75 9.45 3.63 12.19
CA GLU A 75 10.33 4.73 12.57
C GLU A 75 9.54 6.05 12.68
N VAL A 76 10.14 7.10 13.28
CA VAL A 76 9.51 8.42 13.47
C VAL A 76 8.92 8.99 12.18
N GLN A 77 9.58 8.77 11.04
CA GLN A 77 9.10 9.20 9.73
C GLN A 77 7.85 8.45 9.29
N THR A 78 7.74 7.16 9.64
CA THR A 78 6.55 6.34 9.37
C THR A 78 5.34 6.91 10.11
N GLU A 79 5.52 7.29 11.38
CA GLU A 79 4.47 7.93 12.21
C GLU A 79 4.00 9.25 11.60
N LYS A 80 4.92 10.10 11.14
CA LYS A 80 4.55 11.37 10.50
C LYS A 80 3.75 11.17 9.22
N VAL A 81 4.15 10.21 8.38
CA VAL A 81 3.41 9.90 7.14
C VAL A 81 2.03 9.33 7.48
N TRP A 82 1.93 8.52 8.54
CA TRP A 82 0.66 8.03 9.06
C TRP A 82 -0.28 9.16 9.49
N ASP A 83 0.23 10.12 10.26
CA ASP A 83 -0.55 11.29 10.71
C ASP A 83 -1.04 12.13 9.52
N PHE A 84 -0.21 12.32 8.49
CA PHE A 84 -0.63 13.03 7.28
C PHE A 84 -1.73 12.29 6.54
N ALA A 85 -1.61 10.97 6.41
CA ALA A 85 -2.65 10.17 5.79
C ALA A 85 -3.97 10.20 6.61
N ASP A 86 -3.88 10.29 7.93
CA ASP A 86 -5.05 10.45 8.81
C ASP A 86 -5.72 11.82 8.65
N GLU A 87 -4.93 12.90 8.60
CA GLU A 87 -5.38 14.28 8.35
C GLU A 87 -6.18 14.38 7.05
N TYR A 88 -5.72 13.72 5.99
CA TYR A 88 -6.40 13.67 4.69
C TYR A 88 -7.46 12.57 4.58
N LYS A 89 -7.70 11.81 5.65
CA LYS A 89 -8.66 10.72 5.69
C LYS A 89 -8.46 9.68 4.58
N LEU A 90 -7.21 9.39 4.23
CA LEU A 90 -6.87 8.43 3.19
C LEU A 90 -7.14 7.01 3.65
N LEU A 91 -7.48 6.15 2.68
CA LEU A 91 -7.41 4.71 2.86
C LEU A 91 -5.93 4.30 2.85
N ARG A 92 -5.57 3.34 3.71
CA ARG A 92 -4.18 2.98 3.98
C ARG A 92 -3.97 1.49 3.85
N ALA A 93 -2.79 1.10 3.39
CA ALA A 93 -2.25 -0.24 3.57
C ALA A 93 -0.77 -0.15 3.95
N LEU A 94 -0.29 -1.17 4.67
CA LEU A 94 1.09 -1.28 5.11
C LEU A 94 1.79 -2.36 4.30
N PHE A 95 3.02 -2.08 3.85
CA PHE A 95 3.86 -3.05 3.17
C PHE A 95 5.18 -3.23 3.91
N ILE A 96 5.36 -4.37 4.58
CA ILE A 96 6.62 -4.73 5.24
C ILE A 96 7.59 -5.22 4.16
N ASN A 97 8.50 -4.33 3.76
CA ASN A 97 9.48 -4.56 2.72
C ASN A 97 10.82 -5.05 3.30
N LYS A 98 11.73 -5.47 2.41
CA LYS A 98 13.09 -5.91 2.74
C LYS A 98 13.13 -7.19 3.57
N MET A 99 12.17 -8.09 3.35
CA MET A 99 12.11 -9.41 4.02
C MET A 99 13.31 -10.32 3.67
N ASP A 100 14.05 -9.99 2.61
CA ASP A 100 15.29 -10.64 2.18
C ASP A 100 16.53 -10.25 3.00
N ARG A 101 16.43 -9.26 3.89
CA ARG A 101 17.59 -8.74 4.62
C ARG A 101 17.88 -9.53 5.89
N GLU A 102 19.17 -9.58 6.25
CA GLU A 102 19.61 -10.06 7.57
C GLU A 102 18.86 -9.31 8.68
N ARG A 103 18.39 -10.05 9.70
CA ARG A 103 17.57 -9.54 10.81
C ARG A 103 16.20 -9.00 10.40
N ALA A 104 15.72 -9.27 9.18
CA ALA A 104 14.34 -8.98 8.82
C ALA A 104 13.41 -9.93 9.58
N ASP A 105 12.43 -9.36 10.28
CA ASP A 105 11.46 -10.11 11.07
C ASP A 105 10.09 -9.46 10.95
N PHE A 106 9.19 -10.16 10.25
CA PHE A 106 7.82 -9.70 10.01
C PHE A 106 7.03 -9.54 11.30
N TYR A 107 7.17 -10.48 12.24
CA TYR A 107 6.42 -10.47 13.50
C TYR A 107 6.84 -9.31 14.38
N ARG A 108 8.15 -9.07 14.49
CA ARG A 108 8.66 -7.88 15.20
C ARG A 108 8.22 -6.58 14.51
N ALA A 109 8.25 -6.53 13.18
CA ALA A 109 7.78 -5.35 12.45
C ALA A 109 6.26 -5.13 12.66
N LYS A 110 5.44 -6.19 12.62
CA LYS A 110 4.01 -6.14 12.97
C LYS A 110 3.82 -5.65 14.41
N ASP A 111 4.62 -6.11 15.37
CA ASP A 111 4.52 -5.63 16.74
C ASP A 111 4.81 -4.14 16.87
N THR A 112 5.79 -3.62 16.13
CA THR A 112 6.04 -2.16 16.10
C THR A 112 4.88 -1.40 15.45
N ILE A 113 4.29 -1.94 14.38
CA ILE A 113 3.09 -1.40 13.72
C ILE A 113 1.93 -1.34 14.73
N ASN A 114 1.64 -2.43 15.43
CA ASN A 114 0.51 -2.50 16.36
C ASN A 114 0.70 -1.59 17.59
N LYS A 115 1.94 -1.40 18.06
CA LYS A 115 2.24 -0.49 19.17
C LYS A 115 1.94 0.97 18.84
N VAL A 116 2.11 1.37 17.59
CA VAL A 116 1.93 2.76 17.15
C VAL A 116 0.53 2.98 16.58
N PHE A 117 0.03 2.05 15.77
CA PHE A 117 -1.19 2.20 14.97
C PHE A 117 -2.39 1.39 15.52
N GLY A 118 -2.18 0.63 16.60
CA GLY A 118 -3.22 -0.15 17.27
C GLY A 118 -3.60 -1.45 16.55
N SER A 119 -4.67 -2.08 17.02
CA SER A 119 -5.16 -3.38 16.52
C SER A 119 -5.87 -3.32 15.17
N SER A 120 -6.05 -2.12 14.60
CA SER A 120 -6.64 -1.97 13.27
C SER A 120 -5.74 -2.50 12.14
N ALA A 121 -4.45 -2.71 12.42
CA ALA A 121 -3.49 -3.20 11.46
C ALA A 121 -3.51 -4.74 11.41
N ILE A 122 -4.10 -5.30 10.35
CA ILE A 122 -4.40 -6.73 10.24
C ILE A 122 -3.54 -7.37 9.15
N SER A 123 -2.85 -8.46 9.48
CA SER A 123 -2.10 -9.23 8.48
C SER A 123 -3.03 -9.91 7.49
N VAL A 124 -2.80 -9.68 6.20
CA VAL A 124 -3.45 -10.43 5.11
C VAL A 124 -2.48 -11.40 4.42
N GLN A 125 -1.20 -11.30 4.76
CA GLN A 125 -0.12 -12.13 4.24
C GLN A 125 0.89 -12.48 5.32
N LEU A 126 1.58 -13.61 5.18
CA LEU A 126 2.75 -13.98 5.99
C LEU A 126 3.94 -14.35 5.10
N PRO A 127 5.19 -14.03 5.49
CA PRO A 127 6.37 -14.40 4.72
C PRO A 127 6.73 -15.87 4.92
N ILE A 128 7.15 -16.55 3.84
CA ILE A 128 7.70 -17.91 3.89
C ILE A 128 9.23 -17.83 3.81
N GLY A 129 9.87 -18.33 4.86
CA GLY A 129 11.31 -18.18 5.07
C GLY A 129 11.68 -16.81 5.62
N LYS A 130 12.97 -16.63 5.91
CA LYS A 130 13.53 -15.40 6.49
C LYS A 130 14.86 -15.06 5.82
N GLU A 131 15.17 -13.78 5.75
CA GLU A 131 16.45 -13.27 5.25
C GLU A 131 16.75 -13.82 3.84
N GLU A 132 17.93 -14.38 3.60
CA GLU A 132 18.31 -14.98 2.31
C GLU A 132 17.44 -16.18 1.89
N ASN A 133 16.74 -16.80 2.84
CA ASN A 133 15.82 -17.92 2.60
C ASN A 133 14.36 -17.45 2.41
N PHE A 134 14.10 -16.14 2.41
CA PHE A 134 12.79 -15.61 2.05
C PHE A 134 12.46 -15.97 0.59
N GLN A 135 11.43 -16.80 0.41
CA GLN A 135 11.16 -17.46 -0.88
C GLN A 135 9.68 -17.48 -1.24
N GLY A 136 8.80 -16.97 -0.40
CA GLY A 136 7.37 -17.09 -0.62
C GLY A 136 6.52 -16.24 0.31
N ILE A 137 5.22 -16.23 0.05
CA ILE A 137 4.23 -15.52 0.83
C ILE A 137 3.00 -16.44 0.98
N VAL A 138 2.45 -16.54 2.18
CA VAL A 138 1.13 -17.11 2.43
C VAL A 138 0.08 -16.03 2.22
N ASP A 139 -0.90 -16.28 1.36
CA ASP A 139 -2.14 -15.52 1.26
C ASP A 139 -3.14 -16.06 2.30
N LEU A 140 -3.45 -15.25 3.32
CA LEU A 140 -4.33 -15.65 4.43
C LEU A 140 -5.80 -15.64 4.05
N ILE A 141 -6.19 -15.05 2.93
CA ILE A 141 -7.56 -15.04 2.41
C ILE A 141 -7.81 -16.32 1.62
N LYS A 142 -6.88 -16.72 0.75
CA LYS A 142 -7.01 -17.96 -0.03
C LYS A 142 -6.54 -19.20 0.71
N MET A 143 -5.75 -19.03 1.77
CA MET A 143 -5.02 -20.09 2.46
C MET A 143 -4.12 -20.89 1.52
N LYS A 144 -3.33 -20.16 0.74
CA LYS A 144 -2.39 -20.72 -0.23
C LYS A 144 -1.02 -20.08 -0.08
N ALA A 145 0.02 -20.86 -0.37
CA ALA A 145 1.38 -20.36 -0.42
C ALA A 145 1.75 -20.04 -1.87
N ILE A 146 2.34 -18.87 -2.07
CA ILE A 146 2.94 -18.44 -3.32
C ILE A 146 4.44 -18.58 -3.14
N ILE A 147 5.05 -19.54 -3.84
CA ILE A 147 6.49 -19.79 -3.78
C ILE A 147 7.15 -19.29 -5.05
N TYR A 148 8.21 -18.51 -4.87
CA TYR A 148 9.01 -17.95 -5.95
C TYR A 148 10.20 -18.84 -6.25
N LYS A 149 10.38 -19.15 -7.53
CA LYS A 149 11.54 -19.86 -8.05
C LYS A 149 12.56 -18.84 -8.56
N LYS A 150 13.84 -19.09 -8.26
CA LYS A 150 14.95 -18.29 -8.79
C LYS A 150 14.93 -18.39 -10.32
N SER A 151 14.67 -17.27 -10.99
CA SER A 151 14.82 -17.12 -12.44
C SER A 151 16.11 -16.34 -12.73
N GLY A 152 16.85 -16.77 -13.76
CA GLY A 152 18.22 -16.31 -14.03
C GLY A 152 18.35 -14.79 -14.17
N GLU A 153 17.45 -14.15 -14.93
CA GLU A 153 17.32 -12.70 -15.02
C GLU A 153 15.87 -12.37 -15.45
N GLY A 154 15.05 -11.77 -14.58
CA GLY A 154 13.69 -11.37 -14.97
C GLY A 154 12.70 -11.26 -13.82
N LYS A 155 11.41 -11.27 -14.19
CA LYS A 155 10.31 -11.42 -13.23
C LYS A 155 10.41 -12.82 -12.58
N PRO A 156 10.36 -12.92 -11.24
CA PRO A 156 10.28 -14.20 -10.56
C PRO A 156 9.13 -15.03 -11.12
N ILE A 157 9.38 -16.33 -11.33
CA ILE A 157 8.31 -17.28 -11.63
C ILE A 157 7.78 -17.74 -10.28
N PHE A 158 6.48 -17.68 -10.08
CA PHE A 158 5.84 -18.13 -8.86
C PHE A 158 4.80 -19.20 -9.15
N GLU A 159 4.58 -20.06 -8.16
CA GLU A 159 3.57 -21.12 -8.20
C GLU A 159 2.74 -21.06 -6.91
N GLU A 160 1.43 -21.25 -7.07
CA GLU A 160 0.52 -21.43 -5.95
C GLU A 160 0.56 -22.90 -5.51
N GLN A 161 0.68 -23.13 -4.21
CA GLN A 161 0.70 -24.46 -3.60
C GLN A 161 0.07 -24.44 -2.20
N GLU A 162 0.00 -25.61 -1.57
CA GLU A 162 -0.40 -25.75 -0.17
C GLU A 162 0.60 -25.04 0.76
N ILE A 163 0.08 -24.52 1.89
CA ILE A 163 0.90 -23.88 2.92
C ILE A 163 1.88 -24.91 3.51
N PRO A 164 3.18 -24.57 3.67
CA PRO A 164 4.14 -25.44 4.33
C PRO A 164 3.65 -25.93 5.70
N GLN A 165 3.88 -27.21 6.01
CA GLN A 165 3.33 -27.85 7.21
C GLN A 165 3.78 -27.17 8.51
N ASP A 166 4.99 -26.64 8.54
CA ASP A 166 5.60 -25.90 9.65
C ASP A 166 4.99 -24.51 9.87
N MET A 167 4.27 -23.97 8.88
CA MET A 167 3.59 -22.67 8.96
C MET A 167 2.07 -22.80 9.11
N LYS A 168 1.51 -24.00 9.01
CA LYS A 168 0.06 -24.19 8.93
C LYS A 168 -0.67 -23.67 10.18
N GLU A 169 -0.19 -24.01 11.36
CA GLU A 169 -0.77 -23.55 12.64
C GLU A 169 -0.69 -22.01 12.77
N GLU A 170 0.43 -21.43 12.36
CA GLU A 170 0.63 -19.98 12.40
C GLU A 170 -0.30 -19.27 11.41
N ALA A 171 -0.41 -19.77 10.17
CA ALA A 171 -1.31 -19.24 9.17
C ALA A 171 -2.78 -19.35 9.59
N GLU A 172 -3.18 -20.45 10.23
CA GLU A 172 -4.53 -20.61 10.79
C GLU A 172 -4.81 -19.60 11.92
N SER A 173 -3.84 -19.36 12.80
CA SER A 173 -3.95 -18.36 13.86
C SER A 173 -4.12 -16.93 13.30
N TYR A 174 -3.30 -16.53 12.33
CA TYR A 174 -3.42 -15.22 11.69
C TYR A 174 -4.65 -15.09 10.80
N ARG A 175 -5.09 -16.17 10.14
CA ARG A 175 -6.38 -16.17 9.44
C ARG A 175 -7.52 -15.96 10.42
N LYS A 176 -7.47 -16.57 11.61
CA LYS A 176 -8.48 -16.36 12.63
C LYS A 176 -8.55 -14.90 13.06
N GLU A 177 -7.41 -14.25 13.33
CA GLU A 177 -7.33 -12.80 13.60
C GLU A 177 -7.97 -11.98 12.46
N LEU A 178 -7.65 -12.31 11.21
CA LEU A 178 -8.24 -11.65 10.04
C LEU A 178 -9.76 -11.84 9.96
N VAL A 179 -10.24 -13.08 10.09
CA VAL A 179 -11.66 -13.42 10.00
C VAL A 179 -12.45 -12.76 11.13
N GLU A 180 -11.93 -12.75 12.36
CA GLU A 180 -12.51 -12.04 13.50
C GLU A 180 -12.65 -10.56 13.22
N ALA A 181 -11.58 -9.92 12.74
CA ALA A 181 -11.60 -8.50 12.44
C ALA A 181 -12.60 -8.14 11.33
N VAL A 182 -12.69 -8.94 10.26
CA VAL A 182 -13.62 -8.63 9.16
C VAL A 182 -15.07 -8.99 9.47
N ALA A 183 -15.33 -9.99 10.31
CA ALA A 183 -16.68 -10.40 10.67
C ALA A 183 -17.46 -9.29 11.39
N GLU A 184 -16.79 -8.39 12.13
CA GLU A 184 -17.43 -7.26 12.83
C GLU A 184 -18.15 -6.25 11.91
N PHE A 185 -17.97 -6.35 10.59
CA PHE A 185 -18.55 -5.42 9.62
C PHE A 185 -19.92 -5.84 9.09
N ASP A 186 -20.38 -7.05 9.43
CA ASP A 186 -21.69 -7.58 9.02
C ASP A 186 -22.26 -8.50 10.11
N ASP A 187 -23.42 -8.12 10.68
CA ASP A 187 -24.04 -8.83 11.80
C ASP A 187 -24.40 -10.29 11.46
N GLU A 188 -24.81 -10.58 10.21
CA GLU A 188 -25.19 -11.94 9.80
C GLU A 188 -23.94 -12.84 9.70
N LEU A 189 -22.87 -12.32 9.09
CA LEU A 189 -21.60 -13.05 8.96
C LEU A 189 -20.86 -13.17 10.29
N LEU A 190 -21.02 -12.21 11.20
CA LEU A 190 -20.54 -12.31 12.57
C LEU A 190 -21.21 -13.47 13.31
N MET A 191 -22.54 -13.56 13.26
CA MET A 191 -23.29 -14.64 13.89
C MET A 191 -22.89 -16.00 13.32
N LYS A 192 -22.79 -16.11 11.99
CA LYS A 192 -22.28 -17.31 11.30
C LYS A 192 -20.91 -17.73 11.84
N TYR A 193 -19.97 -16.80 12.00
CA TYR A 193 -18.65 -17.08 12.55
C TYR A 193 -18.71 -17.52 14.03
N LEU A 194 -19.54 -16.86 14.86
CA LEU A 194 -19.72 -17.21 16.27
C LEU A 194 -20.34 -18.59 16.48
N ASP A 195 -21.18 -19.04 15.55
CA ASP A 195 -21.76 -20.39 15.52
C ASP A 195 -20.75 -21.46 15.07
N GLY A 196 -19.50 -21.07 14.77
CA GLY A 196 -18.40 -21.95 14.39
C GLY A 196 -18.37 -22.30 12.90
N GLU A 197 -19.17 -21.62 12.07
CA GLU A 197 -19.14 -21.80 10.62
C GLU A 197 -17.98 -21.02 9.98
N THR A 198 -17.47 -21.53 8.87
CA THR A 198 -16.39 -20.88 8.12
C THR A 198 -16.93 -19.86 7.14
N LEU A 199 -16.33 -18.66 7.16
CA LEU A 199 -16.56 -17.67 6.11
C LEU A 199 -15.83 -18.07 4.83
N THR A 200 -16.52 -17.90 3.70
CA THR A 200 -15.97 -18.10 2.38
C THR A 200 -14.96 -17.00 2.04
N ASN A 201 -14.05 -17.26 1.11
CA ASN A 201 -13.07 -16.26 0.69
C ASN A 201 -13.74 -15.01 0.09
N GLN A 202 -14.88 -15.17 -0.59
CA GLN A 202 -15.64 -14.04 -1.14
C GLN A 202 -16.25 -13.16 -0.03
N GLU A 203 -16.82 -13.78 1.01
CA GLU A 203 -17.33 -13.06 2.19
C GLU A 203 -16.19 -12.29 2.88
N ILE A 204 -15.05 -12.94 3.13
CA ILE A 204 -13.86 -12.31 3.74
C ILE A 204 -13.36 -11.14 2.89
N THR A 205 -13.23 -11.32 1.58
CA THR A 205 -12.78 -10.26 0.66
C THR A 205 -13.73 -9.05 0.67
N SER A 206 -15.05 -9.28 0.64
CA SER A 206 -16.05 -8.21 0.67
C SER A 206 -15.98 -7.42 1.98
N LEU A 207 -15.93 -8.11 3.11
CA LEU A 207 -15.84 -7.49 4.43
C LEU A 207 -14.51 -6.76 4.64
N LEU A 208 -13.39 -7.32 4.17
CA LEU A 208 -12.10 -6.64 4.21
C LEU A 208 -12.13 -5.34 3.41
N LYS A 209 -12.72 -5.36 2.21
CA LYS A 209 -12.89 -4.15 1.38
C LYS A 209 -13.76 -3.11 2.07
N GLN A 210 -14.83 -3.53 2.75
CA GLN A 210 -15.65 -2.63 3.57
C GLN A 210 -14.84 -2.03 4.72
N GLY A 211 -14.10 -2.84 5.47
CA GLY A 211 -13.27 -2.37 6.59
C GLY A 211 -12.17 -1.40 6.18
N ILE A 212 -11.57 -1.60 5.00
CA ILE A 212 -10.62 -0.66 4.40
C ILE A 212 -11.31 0.65 4.01
N LYS A 213 -12.47 0.59 3.35
CA LYS A 213 -13.28 1.77 2.97
C LYS A 213 -13.74 2.60 4.17
N GLU A 214 -14.11 1.93 5.26
CA GLU A 214 -14.48 2.58 6.52
C GLU A 214 -13.25 3.08 7.31
N ARG A 215 -12.02 2.78 6.85
CA ARG A 215 -10.74 3.09 7.51
C ARG A 215 -10.62 2.50 8.92
N LYS A 216 -11.30 1.38 9.16
CA LYS A 216 -11.25 0.62 10.42
C LYS A 216 -10.28 -0.57 10.36
N ILE A 217 -9.98 -1.08 9.15
CA ILE A 217 -8.94 -2.07 8.91
C ILE A 217 -7.83 -1.46 8.06
N VAL A 218 -6.58 -1.68 8.46
CA VAL A 218 -5.38 -1.36 7.69
C VAL A 218 -4.62 -2.66 7.39
N PRO A 219 -4.69 -3.18 6.16
CA PRO A 219 -4.08 -4.46 5.83
C PRO A 219 -2.56 -4.34 5.80
N ILE A 220 -1.90 -5.36 6.35
CA ILE A 220 -0.45 -5.55 6.34
C ILE A 220 -0.10 -6.62 5.31
N LEU A 221 0.65 -6.19 4.30
CA LEU A 221 1.27 -7.02 3.28
C LEU A 221 2.77 -7.14 3.55
N CYS A 222 3.45 -8.07 2.88
CA CYS A 222 4.90 -8.19 2.98
C CYS A 222 5.57 -8.61 1.67
N GLY A 223 6.87 -8.36 1.56
CA GLY A 223 7.65 -8.79 0.41
C GLY A 223 9.07 -8.24 0.37
N SER A 224 9.70 -8.38 -0.78
CA SER A 224 11.02 -7.83 -1.08
C SER A 224 11.00 -7.16 -2.45
N ALA A 225 11.00 -5.84 -2.47
CA ALA A 225 11.13 -5.07 -3.71
C ALA A 225 12.50 -5.29 -4.38
N THR A 226 13.56 -5.53 -3.60
CA THR A 226 14.91 -5.78 -4.12
C THR A 226 15.02 -7.12 -4.84
N MET A 227 14.34 -8.15 -4.34
CA MET A 227 14.26 -9.47 -4.97
C MET A 227 13.05 -9.62 -5.90
N ASN A 228 12.23 -8.57 -6.01
CA ASN A 228 10.96 -8.53 -6.75
C ASN A 228 9.96 -9.64 -6.33
N LEU A 229 9.93 -9.99 -5.04
CA LEU A 229 9.03 -11.00 -4.47
C LEU A 229 7.86 -10.31 -3.75
N GLY A 230 6.63 -10.72 -4.03
CA GLY A 230 5.41 -10.18 -3.44
C GLY A 230 4.81 -9.00 -4.19
N ILE A 231 5.46 -8.53 -5.26
CA ILE A 231 5.06 -7.30 -5.95
C ILE A 231 3.78 -7.51 -6.77
N GLU A 232 3.58 -8.69 -7.34
CA GLU A 232 2.33 -9.05 -8.02
C GLU A 232 1.16 -9.16 -7.05
N LEU A 233 1.37 -9.72 -5.85
CA LEU A 233 0.33 -9.82 -4.83
C LEU A 233 -0.01 -8.44 -4.28
N PHE A 234 0.98 -7.57 -4.16
CA PHE A 234 0.80 -6.18 -3.81
C PHE A 234 -0.02 -5.41 -4.85
N LEU A 235 0.25 -5.61 -6.15
CA LEU A 235 -0.52 -4.99 -7.23
C LEU A 235 -1.94 -5.58 -7.35
N ASP A 236 -2.09 -6.89 -7.14
CA ASP A 236 -3.41 -7.53 -7.05
C ASP A 236 -4.21 -6.97 -5.88
N PHE A 237 -3.57 -6.76 -4.73
CA PHE A 237 -4.19 -6.11 -3.58
C PHE A 237 -4.66 -4.68 -3.91
N ILE A 238 -3.82 -3.87 -4.57
CA ILE A 238 -4.21 -2.52 -5.01
C ILE A 238 -5.44 -2.59 -5.89
N SER A 239 -5.47 -3.50 -6.87
CA SER A 239 -6.58 -3.62 -7.80
C SER A 239 -7.89 -4.07 -7.16
N GLU A 240 -7.83 -4.91 -6.12
CA GLU A 240 -9.01 -5.54 -5.55
C GLU A 240 -9.60 -4.74 -4.39
N TYR A 241 -8.74 -4.17 -3.52
CA TYR A 241 -9.14 -3.60 -2.23
C TYR A 241 -9.10 -2.08 -2.16
N LEU A 242 -8.27 -1.41 -2.97
CA LEU A 242 -8.21 0.06 -2.96
C LEU A 242 -9.32 0.67 -3.84
N PRO A 243 -9.79 1.90 -3.51
CA PRO A 243 -10.91 2.51 -4.19
C PRO A 243 -10.48 3.11 -5.53
N SER A 244 -11.38 3.07 -6.49
CA SER A 244 -11.30 3.90 -7.67
C SER A 244 -11.58 5.38 -7.33
N PRO A 245 -11.10 6.36 -8.12
CA PRO A 245 -11.40 7.77 -7.90
C PRO A 245 -12.91 8.08 -7.86
N SER A 246 -13.74 7.32 -8.59
CA SER A 246 -15.20 7.45 -8.58
C SER A 246 -15.86 7.00 -7.27
N GLU A 247 -15.20 6.15 -6.49
CA GLU A 247 -15.69 5.69 -5.19
C GLU A 247 -15.29 6.63 -4.03
N MET A 248 -14.45 7.63 -4.31
CA MET A 248 -14.01 8.59 -3.31
C MET A 248 -15.09 9.62 -3.00
N PRO A 249 -15.16 10.14 -1.75
CA PRO A 249 -16.12 11.15 -1.37
C PRO A 249 -15.94 12.44 -2.19
N PRO A 250 -17.02 13.21 -2.43
CA PRO A 250 -16.93 14.53 -3.05
C PRO A 250 -15.98 15.47 -2.29
N VAL A 251 -15.32 16.35 -3.03
CA VAL A 251 -14.39 17.34 -2.46
C VAL A 251 -15.14 18.63 -2.12
N ALA A 252 -15.00 19.11 -0.88
CA ALA A 252 -15.55 20.40 -0.48
C ALA A 252 -14.73 21.55 -1.08
N ALA A 253 -15.42 22.49 -1.71
CA ALA A 253 -14.85 23.69 -2.30
C ALA A 253 -15.66 24.93 -1.88
N LYS A 254 -15.00 26.10 -1.87
CA LYS A 254 -15.66 27.38 -1.59
C LYS A 254 -15.90 28.12 -2.89
N ASN A 255 -17.15 28.47 -3.15
CA ASN A 255 -17.50 29.33 -4.28
C ASN A 255 -17.00 30.76 -4.01
N VAL A 256 -16.14 31.27 -4.89
CA VAL A 256 -15.51 32.59 -4.73
C VAL A 256 -16.50 33.76 -4.87
N LYS A 257 -17.63 33.57 -5.54
CA LYS A 257 -18.64 34.62 -5.76
C LYS A 257 -19.64 34.70 -4.62
N THR A 258 -20.10 33.55 -4.13
CA THR A 258 -21.17 33.46 -3.12
C THR A 258 -20.64 33.20 -1.72
N SER A 259 -19.36 32.83 -1.58
CA SER A 259 -18.74 32.33 -0.34
C SER A 259 -19.41 31.08 0.26
N SER A 260 -20.31 30.42 -0.47
CA SER A 260 -20.93 29.16 -0.05
C SER A 260 -19.98 27.97 -0.25
N GLU A 261 -20.16 26.95 0.59
CA GLU A 261 -19.54 25.64 0.37
C GLU A 261 -20.31 24.87 -0.70
N GLU A 262 -19.58 24.21 -1.60
CA GLU A 262 -20.10 23.35 -2.65
C GLU A 262 -19.33 22.03 -2.64
N LEU A 263 -20.02 20.93 -2.93
CA LEU A 263 -19.40 19.61 -3.04
C LEU A 263 -19.18 19.26 -4.51
N ILE A 264 -17.92 19.08 -4.88
CA ILE A 264 -17.51 18.68 -6.21
C ILE A 264 -17.50 17.15 -6.28
N LYS A 265 -18.40 16.59 -7.10
CA LYS A 265 -18.49 15.14 -7.30
C LYS A 265 -17.38 14.65 -8.24
N ASN A 266 -16.87 13.45 -7.98
CA ASN A 266 -15.92 12.77 -8.86
C ASN A 266 -16.65 12.17 -10.07
N SER A 267 -16.99 12.99 -11.07
CA SER A 267 -17.74 12.58 -12.25
C SER A 267 -17.25 13.29 -13.51
N ILE A 268 -17.30 12.58 -14.63
CA ILE A 268 -17.00 13.14 -15.96
C ILE A 268 -18.12 14.04 -16.52
N ASP A 269 -19.32 13.97 -15.92
CA ASP A 269 -20.50 14.73 -16.35
C ASP A 269 -20.61 16.09 -15.64
N THR A 270 -19.70 16.40 -14.72
CA THR A 270 -19.65 17.67 -13.99
C THR A 270 -18.68 18.67 -14.64
N PRO A 271 -18.85 19.99 -14.41
CA PRO A 271 -17.92 20.99 -14.91
C PRO A 271 -16.47 20.70 -14.51
N PHE A 272 -15.53 21.05 -15.38
CA PHE A 272 -14.10 20.85 -15.11
C PHE A 272 -13.67 21.56 -13.82
N SER A 273 -13.03 20.79 -12.94
CA SER A 273 -12.34 21.25 -11.75
C SER A 273 -11.00 20.54 -11.67
N ALA A 274 -9.96 21.22 -11.20
CA ALA A 274 -8.67 20.59 -10.96
C ALA A 274 -7.96 21.24 -9.78
N PHE A 275 -7.17 20.44 -9.07
CA PHE A 275 -6.33 20.88 -7.97
C PHE A 275 -4.85 20.82 -8.39
N VAL A 276 -4.23 21.99 -8.55
CA VAL A 276 -2.79 22.11 -8.78
C VAL A 276 -2.07 21.86 -7.45
N PHE A 277 -1.21 20.85 -7.41
CA PHE A 277 -0.50 20.46 -6.18
C PHE A 277 1.01 20.63 -6.26
N LYS A 278 1.58 20.72 -7.47
CA LYS A 278 3.03 20.82 -7.65
C LYS A 278 3.38 21.60 -8.91
N THR A 279 4.40 22.44 -8.84
CA THR A 279 5.02 23.06 -10.01
C THR A 279 6.53 22.87 -9.93
N VAL A 280 7.13 22.34 -10.98
CA VAL A 280 8.57 22.07 -11.08
C VAL A 280 9.12 22.81 -12.29
N ALA A 281 10.30 23.40 -12.15
CA ALA A 281 11.04 23.94 -13.28
C ALA A 281 11.85 22.81 -13.93
N ASP A 282 11.42 22.37 -15.11
CA ASP A 282 12.12 21.40 -15.94
C ASP A 282 13.09 22.12 -16.91
N PRO A 283 14.34 21.64 -17.05
CA PRO A 283 15.35 22.29 -17.88
C PRO A 283 15.06 22.25 -19.39
N TYR A 284 14.19 21.35 -19.86
CA TYR A 284 13.89 21.17 -21.29
C TYR A 284 12.55 21.78 -21.69
N VAL A 285 11.52 21.64 -20.85
CA VAL A 285 10.15 22.07 -21.19
C VAL A 285 9.65 23.27 -20.38
N GLY A 286 10.44 23.80 -19.45
CA GLY A 286 10.07 24.94 -18.61
C GLY A 286 9.24 24.55 -17.40
N ASN A 287 8.22 25.34 -17.05
CA ASN A 287 7.39 25.06 -15.87
C ASN A 287 6.43 23.90 -16.15
N LEU A 288 6.60 22.80 -15.44
CA LEU A 288 5.66 21.69 -15.36
C LEU A 288 4.74 21.86 -14.16
N THR A 289 3.44 22.02 -14.40
CA THR A 289 2.42 22.13 -13.36
C THR A 289 1.59 20.85 -13.31
N TYR A 290 1.68 20.13 -12.20
CA TYR A 290 0.91 18.92 -11.94
C TYR A 290 -0.40 19.27 -11.27
N PHE A 291 -1.48 18.66 -11.76
CA PHE A 291 -2.81 18.80 -11.23
C PHE A 291 -3.53 17.47 -11.18
N ARG A 292 -4.47 17.35 -10.25
CA ARG A 292 -5.45 16.27 -10.21
C ARG A 292 -6.79 16.83 -10.65
N VAL A 293 -7.42 16.18 -11.61
CA VAL A 293 -8.79 16.46 -12.07
C VAL A 293 -9.76 15.73 -11.15
#